data_AF-A0A1B2F736-F1
#
_entry.id   AF-A0A1B2F736-F1
#
_cell.length_a   1.000
_cell.length_b   1.000
_cell.length_c   1.000
_cell.angle_alpha   90.00
_cell.angle_beta   90.00
_cell.angle_gamma   90.00
#
_symmetry.space_group_name_H-M   'P 1'
#
loop_
_entity.id
_entity.type
_entity.pdbx_description
1 polymer ?
#
loop_
_entity_poly.entity_id
_entity_poly.type
_entity_poly.pdbx_seq_one_letter_code
_entity_poly.pdbx_strand_id
1 'polypeptide(L)'
;MFRIRFHDVDDYAGLSNALDELCIRYPFVAPPKIAGIEVACDFRHKTGSISETQAMTLRLQSSIFADGEKHRQYDPDTAQNRFLDHPGARLDPNLNFRIGNKEDAISWQIYFKRVNKKQPLPEDQWRARVEVTLQRSAPQENGLNLLSDLQAFRFDKLAGLFRFRRPVAPEQMARNDRFRLEAIKINRELQDATPERGIHSFDAVGRRDKFRKTRAESSHLEADDELRNAVKGALRRLTI
;
A
#
# COMPACT_ATOMS: atom_id res chain seq x y z
N MET A 1 9.57 13.68 -25.63
CA MET A 1 8.89 12.42 -25.25
C MET A 1 7.52 12.77 -24.70
N PHE A 2 6.45 12.27 -25.31
CA PHE A 2 5.07 12.49 -24.85
C PHE A 2 4.62 11.32 -23.95
N ARG A 3 3.76 11.60 -22.98
CA ARG A 3 3.17 10.59 -22.08
C ARG A 3 1.66 10.73 -22.09
N ILE A 4 0.96 9.63 -22.37
CA ILE A 4 -0.49 9.52 -22.26
C ILE A 4 -0.78 8.74 -20.99
N ARG A 5 -1.79 9.19 -20.24
CA ARG A 5 -2.27 8.47 -19.06
C ARG A 5 -3.73 8.14 -19.26
N PHE A 6 -4.03 6.85 -19.17
CA PHE A 6 -5.39 6.34 -19.09
C PHE A 6 -5.73 6.14 -17.62
N HIS A 7 -6.97 6.44 -17.26
CA HIS A 7 -7.52 6.26 -15.92
C HIS A 7 -8.74 5.36 -16.02
N ASP A 8 -8.96 4.55 -14.99
CA ASP A 8 -10.14 3.67 -14.88
C ASP A 8 -10.34 2.83 -16.16
N VAL A 9 -9.29 2.08 -16.56
CA VAL A 9 -9.32 1.23 -17.75
C VAL A 9 -10.17 -0.01 -17.45
N ASP A 10 -11.29 -0.14 -18.14
CA ASP A 10 -12.26 -1.22 -17.93
C ASP A 10 -11.95 -2.48 -18.76
N ASP A 11 -11.40 -2.30 -19.97
CA ASP A 11 -11.03 -3.41 -20.85
C ASP A 11 -9.90 -3.04 -21.84
N TYR A 12 -9.21 -4.08 -22.33
CA TYR A 12 -8.07 -3.97 -23.24
C TYR A 12 -8.47 -3.44 -24.62
N ALA A 13 -9.65 -3.82 -25.12
CA ALA A 13 -10.09 -3.43 -26.46
C ALA A 13 -10.30 -1.91 -26.54
N GLY A 14 -10.92 -1.30 -25.53
CA GLY A 14 -11.08 0.14 -25.42
C GLY A 14 -9.73 0.87 -25.34
N LEU A 15 -8.78 0.34 -24.57
CA LEU A 15 -7.44 0.91 -24.49
C LEU A 15 -6.66 0.80 -25.81
N SER A 16 -6.76 -0.34 -26.50
CA SER A 16 -6.17 -0.55 -27.82
C SER A 16 -6.75 0.42 -28.85
N ASN A 17 -8.09 0.50 -28.92
CA ASN A 17 -8.78 1.40 -29.84
C ASN A 17 -8.39 2.86 -29.61
N ALA A 18 -8.29 3.31 -28.36
CA ALA A 18 -7.87 4.67 -28.05
C ALA A 18 -6.42 4.97 -28.50
N LEU A 19 -5.51 3.99 -28.40
CA LEU A 19 -4.15 4.14 -28.93
C LEU A 19 -4.12 4.11 -30.46
N ASP A 20 -4.95 3.29 -31.09
CA ASP A 20 -5.06 3.20 -32.55
C ASP A 20 -5.59 4.52 -33.14
N GLU A 21 -6.64 5.09 -32.55
CA GLU A 21 -7.18 6.42 -32.92
C GLU A 21 -6.11 7.52 -32.78
N LEU A 22 -5.31 7.48 -31.71
CA LEU A 22 -4.21 8.41 -31.52
C LEU A 22 -3.11 8.23 -32.56
N CYS A 23 -2.77 6.99 -32.93
CA CYS A 23 -1.77 6.68 -33.95
C CYS A 23 -2.23 7.13 -35.34
N ILE A 24 -3.53 6.99 -35.67
CA ILE A 24 -4.11 7.48 -36.93
C ILE A 24 -3.95 9.00 -37.03
N ARG A 25 -4.23 9.73 -35.94
CA ARG A 25 -4.14 11.20 -35.93
C ARG A 25 -2.71 11.72 -35.80
N TYR A 26 -1.87 10.99 -35.09
CA TYR A 26 -0.48 11.34 -34.80
C TYR A 26 0.40 10.10 -34.97
N PRO A 27 0.86 9.81 -36.20
CA PRO A 27 1.62 8.59 -36.50
C PRO A 27 2.80 8.38 -35.57
N PHE A 28 2.80 7.26 -34.86
CA PHE A 28 3.88 6.92 -33.94
C PHE A 28 5.09 6.38 -34.71
N VAL A 29 6.28 6.87 -34.37
CA VAL A 29 7.55 6.38 -34.95
C VAL A 29 7.95 5.00 -34.45
N ALA A 30 7.34 4.54 -33.35
CA ALA A 30 7.53 3.22 -32.75
C ALA A 30 6.32 2.88 -31.85
N PRO A 31 6.08 1.59 -31.55
CA PRO A 31 5.03 1.20 -30.61
C PRO A 31 5.18 1.87 -29.24
N PRO A 32 4.09 2.36 -28.63
CA PRO A 32 4.13 2.96 -27.30
C PRO A 32 4.52 1.92 -26.25
N LYS A 33 5.31 2.35 -25.27
CA LYS A 33 5.75 1.53 -24.14
C LYS A 33 4.98 1.89 -22.87
N ILE A 34 4.76 0.91 -21.99
CA ILE A 34 4.17 1.14 -20.66
C ILE A 34 5.21 1.83 -19.76
N ALA A 35 5.11 3.16 -19.64
CA ALA A 35 6.03 3.94 -18.81
C ALA A 35 5.70 3.90 -17.30
N GLY A 36 4.49 3.44 -16.97
CA GLY A 36 4.03 3.26 -15.60
C GLY A 36 2.65 2.63 -15.55
N ILE A 37 2.38 1.92 -14.45
CA ILE A 37 1.09 1.31 -14.13
C ILE A 37 0.79 1.56 -12.65
N GLU A 38 -0.46 1.84 -12.33
CA GLU A 38 -0.94 1.91 -10.95
C GLU A 38 -2.00 0.83 -10.76
N VAL A 39 -1.85 0.04 -9.71
CA VAL A 39 -2.80 -1.00 -9.34
C VAL A 39 -3.42 -0.64 -8.00
N ALA A 40 -4.75 -0.52 -7.97
CA ALA A 40 -5.51 -0.18 -6.78
C ALA A 40 -6.34 -1.39 -6.32
N CYS A 41 -6.35 -1.65 -5.01
CA CYS A 41 -7.27 -2.58 -4.37
C CYS A 41 -8.21 -1.81 -3.44
N ASP A 42 -9.51 -1.95 -3.68
CA ASP A 42 -10.58 -1.32 -2.91
C ASP A 42 -11.23 -2.31 -1.93
N PHE A 43 -11.33 -1.90 -0.67
CA PHE A 43 -12.01 -2.63 0.39
C PHE A 43 -13.27 -1.86 0.79
N ARG A 44 -14.43 -2.47 0.55
CA ARG A 44 -15.75 -1.90 0.84
C ARG A 44 -16.42 -2.66 1.98
N HIS A 45 -16.99 -1.93 2.92
CA HIS A 45 -17.84 -2.54 3.94
C HIS A 45 -19.19 -2.93 3.33
N LYS A 46 -19.71 -4.12 3.67
CA LYS A 46 -20.96 -4.65 3.08
C LYS A 46 -22.17 -3.73 3.28
N THR A 47 -22.21 -3.03 4.41
CA THR A 47 -23.32 -2.13 4.80
C THR A 47 -22.95 -0.65 4.71
N GLY A 48 -21.79 -0.29 4.16
CA GLY A 48 -21.37 1.11 4.03
C GLY A 48 -20.99 1.81 5.34
N SER A 49 -20.68 1.06 6.42
CA SER A 49 -20.26 1.66 7.68
C SER A 49 -18.97 2.47 7.53
N ILE A 50 -19.06 3.76 7.83
CA ILE A 50 -17.94 4.71 7.75
C ILE A 50 -16.85 4.34 8.75
N SER A 51 -17.21 4.06 10.01
CA SER A 51 -16.26 3.72 11.07
C SER A 51 -15.49 2.43 10.75
N GLU A 52 -16.17 1.42 10.20
CA GLU A 52 -15.53 0.17 9.78
C GLU A 52 -14.60 0.38 8.57
N THR A 53 -14.97 1.28 7.66
CA THR A 53 -14.11 1.64 6.53
C THR A 53 -12.88 2.42 6.96
N GLN A 54 -13.00 3.30 7.96
CA GLN A 54 -11.86 3.97 8.59
C GLN A 54 -10.99 2.97 9.36
N ALA A 55 -11.57 2.02 10.09
CA ALA A 55 -10.84 0.96 10.77
C ALA A 55 -10.07 0.07 9.78
N MET A 56 -10.68 -0.29 8.64
CA MET A 56 -10.00 -0.99 7.56
C MET A 56 -8.87 -0.15 6.95
N THR A 57 -9.08 1.15 6.73
CA THR A 57 -8.02 2.07 6.28
C THR A 57 -6.87 2.07 7.28
N LEU A 58 -7.14 2.20 8.58
CA LEU A 58 -6.11 2.15 9.61
C LEU A 58 -5.36 0.82 9.59
N ARG A 59 -6.07 -0.31 9.49
CA ARG A 59 -5.45 -1.65 9.39
C ARG A 59 -4.56 -1.77 8.16
N LEU A 60 -4.99 -1.32 6.98
CA LEU A 60 -4.17 -1.33 5.77
C LEU A 60 -2.93 -0.45 5.94
N GLN A 61 -3.11 0.78 6.45
CA GLN A 61 -2.02 1.70 6.71
C GLN A 61 -1.03 1.08 7.67
N SER A 62 -1.50 0.52 8.79
CA SER A 62 -0.71 -0.06 9.88
C SER A 62 -0.12 -1.45 9.56
N SER A 63 -0.53 -2.09 8.47
CA SER A 63 -0.04 -3.44 8.11
C SER A 63 0.79 -3.52 6.83
N ILE A 64 0.74 -2.52 5.94
CA ILE A 64 1.58 -2.58 4.73
C ILE A 64 3.07 -2.77 5.11
N PHE A 65 3.72 -3.75 4.49
CA PHE A 65 5.12 -4.11 4.69
C PHE A 65 5.87 -3.99 3.36
N ALA A 66 6.15 -2.76 2.98
CA ALA A 66 6.79 -2.38 1.72
C ALA A 66 8.29 -2.15 1.90
N ASP A 67 9.08 -2.45 0.86
CA ASP A 67 10.54 -2.24 0.86
C ASP A 67 10.95 -0.78 0.59
N GLY A 68 9.98 0.14 0.45
CA GLY A 68 10.24 1.55 0.16
C GLY A 68 10.52 2.38 1.42
N GLU A 69 11.16 3.54 1.23
CA GLU A 69 11.52 4.48 2.31
C GLU A 69 10.54 5.67 2.40
N LYS A 70 10.86 6.67 3.23
CA LYS A 70 10.17 7.98 3.29
C LYS A 70 8.69 7.89 3.63
N HIS A 71 8.39 7.10 4.66
CA HIS A 71 7.04 6.90 5.16
C HIS A 71 6.50 8.19 5.75
N ARG A 72 5.28 8.57 5.34
CA ARG A 72 4.62 9.79 5.80
C ARG A 72 3.12 9.69 5.64
N GLN A 73 2.38 10.47 6.41
CA GLN A 73 0.98 10.77 6.10
C GLN A 73 0.91 12.12 5.39
N TYR A 74 0.11 12.21 4.34
CA TYR A 74 -0.19 13.45 3.65
C TYR A 74 -1.61 13.88 4.00
N ASP A 75 -1.74 15.11 4.45
CA ASP A 75 -3.01 15.74 4.72
C ASP A 75 -3.52 16.45 3.46
N PRO A 76 -4.64 15.98 2.87
CA PRO A 76 -5.20 16.61 1.68
C PRO A 76 -5.80 18.00 1.95
N ASP A 77 -6.19 18.29 3.19
CA ASP A 77 -6.87 19.54 3.54
C ASP A 77 -5.84 20.68 3.74
N THR A 78 -4.70 20.37 4.36
CA THR A 78 -3.60 21.33 4.56
C THR A 78 -2.50 21.25 3.50
N ALA A 79 -2.52 20.21 2.67
CA ALA A 79 -1.47 19.88 1.70
C ALA A 79 -0.08 19.64 2.31
N GLN A 80 -0.01 19.26 3.60
CA GLN A 80 1.24 19.04 4.31
C GLN A 80 1.56 17.55 4.50
N ASN A 81 2.87 17.24 4.60
CA ASN A 81 3.31 15.91 5.04
C ASN A 81 3.51 15.93 6.56
N ARG A 82 2.96 14.91 7.21
CA ARG A 82 3.22 14.53 8.59
C ARG A 82 4.14 13.30 8.59
N PHE A 83 5.32 13.46 9.16
CA PHE A 83 6.23 12.34 9.41
C PHE A 83 5.85 11.69 10.74
N LEU A 84 6.07 10.38 10.83
CA LEU A 84 5.66 9.55 11.97
C LEU A 84 6.87 9.15 12.84
N ASP A 85 7.98 9.87 12.71
CA ASP A 85 9.27 9.66 13.37
C ASP A 85 9.37 10.37 14.74
N HIS A 86 8.26 10.91 15.25
CA HIS A 86 8.18 11.59 16.55
C HIS A 86 7.36 10.81 17.56
N PRO A 87 7.79 10.74 18.84
CA PRO A 87 7.01 10.14 19.92
C PRO A 87 5.59 10.72 19.98
N GLY A 88 4.59 9.84 20.14
CA GLY A 88 3.18 10.25 20.22
C GLY A 88 2.51 10.54 18.88
N ALA A 89 3.25 10.65 17.76
CA ALA A 89 2.62 10.67 16.44
C ALA A 89 1.89 9.34 16.20
N ARG A 90 0.68 9.38 15.66
CA ARG A 90 -0.18 8.20 15.41
C ARG A 90 -0.73 8.29 14.01
N LEU A 91 -0.87 7.12 13.37
CA LEU A 91 -1.58 7.01 12.11
C LEU A 91 -3.01 7.50 12.28
N ASP A 92 -3.39 8.46 11.44
CA ASP A 92 -4.77 8.90 11.29
C ASP A 92 -5.36 8.31 9.99
N PRO A 93 -6.41 7.47 10.04
CA PRO A 93 -7.00 6.88 8.84
C PRO A 93 -7.63 7.89 7.88
N ASN A 94 -7.83 9.15 8.30
CA ASN A 94 -8.32 10.22 7.43
C ASN A 94 -7.22 10.85 6.56
N LEU A 95 -5.95 10.58 6.86
CA LEU A 95 -4.81 11.07 6.09
C LEU A 95 -4.31 10.00 5.10
N ASN A 96 -3.58 10.43 4.08
CA ASN A 96 -3.05 9.53 3.06
C ASN A 96 -1.67 9.01 3.49
N PHE A 97 -1.56 7.75 3.90
CA PHE A 97 -0.26 7.14 4.15
C PHE A 97 0.46 6.88 2.82
N ARG A 98 1.74 7.27 2.75
CA ARG A 98 2.58 7.17 1.55
C ARG A 98 3.93 6.56 1.88
N ILE A 99 4.39 5.68 1.00
CA ILE A 99 5.73 5.10 1.02
C ILE A 99 6.38 5.37 -0.34
N GLY A 100 7.59 5.90 -0.34
CA GLY A 100 8.28 6.38 -1.53
C GLY A 100 7.81 7.76 -2.02
N ASN A 101 8.50 8.26 -3.02
CA ASN A 101 8.26 9.53 -3.70
C ASN A 101 7.70 9.30 -5.10
N LYS A 102 7.13 10.38 -5.68
CA LYS A 102 6.59 10.39 -7.03
C LYS A 102 7.61 9.97 -8.10
N GLU A 103 8.90 10.05 -7.83
CA GLU A 103 9.97 9.70 -8.78
C GLU A 103 10.58 8.32 -8.55
N ASP A 104 10.21 7.63 -7.47
CA ASP A 104 10.73 6.31 -7.14
C ASP A 104 10.13 5.26 -8.08
N ALA A 105 10.88 4.20 -8.39
CA ALA A 105 10.43 3.17 -9.34
C ALA A 105 9.14 2.46 -8.85
N ILE A 106 8.99 2.33 -7.53
CA ILE A 106 7.81 1.78 -6.88
C ILE A 106 7.41 2.73 -5.74
N SER A 107 6.12 3.01 -5.60
CA SER A 107 5.57 3.76 -4.47
C SER A 107 4.20 3.22 -4.06
N TRP A 108 3.83 3.45 -2.80
CA TRP A 108 2.56 3.02 -2.23
C TRP A 108 1.78 4.20 -1.69
N GLN A 109 0.46 4.12 -1.82
CA GLN A 109 -0.46 5.04 -1.16
C GLN A 109 -1.64 4.26 -0.55
N ILE A 110 -1.94 4.51 0.73
CA ILE A 110 -3.07 3.90 1.43
C ILE A 110 -3.91 4.99 2.09
N TYR A 111 -5.20 5.01 1.79
CA TYR A 111 -6.07 6.11 2.21
C TYR A 111 -7.55 5.74 2.18
N PHE A 112 -8.33 6.56 2.88
CA PHE A 112 -9.77 6.51 2.85
C PHE A 112 -10.29 7.27 1.61
N LYS A 113 -10.74 6.52 0.59
CA LYS A 113 -11.15 7.05 -0.70
C LYS A 113 -12.59 7.57 -0.64
N ARG A 114 -12.70 8.89 -0.41
CA ARG A 114 -13.96 9.65 -0.35
C ARG A 114 -14.06 10.79 -1.38
N VAL A 115 -13.02 11.00 -2.18
CA VAL A 115 -12.93 12.04 -3.22
C VAL A 115 -12.45 11.43 -4.54
N ASN A 116 -13.06 11.83 -5.64
CA ASN A 116 -12.59 11.56 -7.00
C ASN A 116 -12.47 12.86 -7.79
N LYS A 117 -11.33 13.09 -8.46
CA LYS A 117 -11.07 14.31 -9.26
C LYS A 117 -11.46 15.63 -8.54
N LYS A 118 -11.10 15.74 -7.24
CA LYS A 118 -11.43 16.86 -6.33
C LYS A 118 -12.92 17.03 -5.99
N GLN A 119 -13.79 16.11 -6.42
CA GLN A 119 -15.20 16.09 -6.06
C GLN A 119 -15.47 15.01 -5.01
N PRO A 120 -16.32 15.28 -4.01
CA PRO A 120 -16.72 14.27 -3.03
C PRO A 120 -17.45 13.13 -3.74
N LEU A 121 -17.20 11.92 -3.26
CA LEU A 121 -17.95 10.74 -3.66
C LEU A 121 -19.19 10.58 -2.77
N PRO A 122 -20.29 10.02 -3.28
CA PRO A 122 -21.38 9.51 -2.45
C PRO A 122 -20.87 8.54 -1.37
N GLU A 123 -21.50 8.56 -0.19
CA GLU A 123 -21.04 7.77 0.98
C GLU A 123 -21.02 6.26 0.73
N ASP A 124 -21.98 5.76 -0.05
CA ASP A 124 -22.06 4.35 -0.48
C ASP A 124 -20.91 3.91 -1.40
N GLN A 125 -20.11 4.87 -1.91
CA GLN A 125 -18.92 4.63 -2.70
C GLN A 125 -17.62 4.80 -1.91
N TRP A 126 -17.70 5.18 -0.64
CA TRP A 126 -16.53 5.31 0.22
C TRP A 126 -15.90 3.95 0.48
N ARG A 127 -14.57 3.92 0.55
CA ARG A 127 -13.79 2.68 0.60
C ARG A 127 -12.40 2.91 1.14
N ALA A 128 -11.82 1.90 1.77
CA ALA A 128 -10.40 1.89 2.08
C ALA A 128 -9.64 1.43 0.83
N ARG A 129 -8.59 2.16 0.44
CA ARG A 129 -7.84 1.86 -0.78
C ARG A 129 -6.35 1.73 -0.49
N VAL A 130 -5.73 0.74 -1.12
CA VAL A 130 -4.27 0.61 -1.25
C VAL A 130 -3.91 0.65 -2.74
N GLU A 131 -2.98 1.53 -3.09
CA GLU A 131 -2.44 1.74 -4.43
C GLU A 131 -0.95 1.41 -4.43
N VAL A 132 -0.51 0.74 -5.49
CA VAL A 132 0.91 0.57 -5.82
C VAL A 132 1.15 1.10 -7.21
N THR A 133 2.07 2.04 -7.33
CA THR A 133 2.51 2.58 -8.62
C THR A 133 3.87 1.99 -8.98
N LEU A 134 3.98 1.39 -10.16
CA LEU A 134 5.23 1.01 -10.80
C LEU A 134 5.50 2.00 -11.93
N GLN A 135 6.72 2.49 -12.06
CA GLN A 135 7.10 3.43 -13.12
C GLN A 135 8.59 3.31 -13.45
N ARG A 136 9.04 4.09 -14.45
CA ARG A 136 10.41 3.99 -14.99
C ARG A 136 10.62 2.59 -15.57
N SER A 137 11.62 1.84 -15.10
CA SER A 137 11.90 0.47 -15.53
C SER A 137 11.07 -0.60 -14.81
N ALA A 138 10.41 -0.26 -13.69
CA ALA A 138 9.69 -1.24 -12.88
C ALA A 138 8.58 -1.99 -13.64
N PRO A 139 7.78 -1.36 -14.53
CA PRO A 139 6.83 -2.11 -15.37
C PRO A 139 7.54 -3.17 -16.23
N GLN A 140 8.64 -2.81 -16.91
CA GLN A 140 9.40 -3.70 -17.78
C GLN A 140 10.05 -4.85 -17.02
N GLU A 141 10.61 -4.57 -15.84
CA GLU A 141 11.17 -5.58 -14.92
C GLU A 141 10.11 -6.61 -14.50
N ASN A 142 8.83 -6.23 -14.54
CA ASN A 142 7.69 -7.11 -14.26
C ASN A 142 7.06 -7.72 -15.52
N GLY A 143 7.62 -7.45 -16.71
CA GLY A 143 7.11 -8.00 -17.99
C GLY A 143 6.02 -7.16 -18.65
N LEU A 144 5.86 -5.89 -18.27
CA LEU A 144 4.95 -4.92 -18.88
C LEU A 144 5.75 -3.93 -19.75
N ASN A 145 6.02 -4.30 -21.00
CA ASN A 145 6.79 -3.50 -21.95
C ASN A 145 5.88 -2.74 -22.91
N LEU A 146 5.00 -3.47 -23.60
CA LEU A 146 4.09 -3.00 -24.63
C LEU A 146 2.64 -3.12 -24.15
N LEU A 147 1.72 -2.45 -24.84
CA LEU A 147 0.29 -2.57 -24.52
C LEU A 147 -0.16 -4.05 -24.53
N SER A 148 0.23 -4.80 -25.56
CA SER A 148 -0.12 -6.22 -25.76
C SER A 148 0.23 -7.12 -24.57
N ASP A 149 1.20 -6.73 -23.75
CA ASP A 149 1.58 -7.51 -22.58
C ASP A 149 0.46 -7.55 -21.53
N LEU A 150 -0.43 -6.54 -21.49
CA LEU A 150 -1.56 -6.48 -20.55
C LEU A 150 -2.57 -7.61 -20.75
N GLN A 151 -2.81 -8.02 -22.00
CA GLN A 151 -3.86 -8.99 -22.34
C GLN A 151 -3.62 -10.37 -21.70
N ALA A 152 -2.36 -10.77 -21.57
CA ALA A 152 -1.95 -12.02 -20.95
C ALA A 152 -1.30 -11.81 -19.57
N PHE A 153 -1.33 -10.57 -19.05
CA PHE A 153 -0.61 -10.25 -17.82
C PHE A 153 -1.25 -10.92 -16.62
N ARG A 154 -0.43 -11.66 -15.87
CA ARG A 154 -0.81 -12.28 -14.61
C ARG A 154 -0.61 -11.29 -13.47
N PHE A 155 -1.63 -10.48 -13.20
CA PHE A 155 -1.60 -9.46 -12.15
C PHE A 155 -1.29 -10.02 -10.76
N ASP A 156 -1.56 -11.29 -10.50
CA ASP A 156 -1.16 -11.96 -9.26
C ASP A 156 0.36 -12.05 -9.05
N LYS A 157 1.18 -11.83 -10.09
CA LYS A 157 2.64 -11.65 -9.95
C LYS A 157 2.99 -10.42 -9.11
N LEU A 158 2.13 -9.39 -9.11
CA LEU A 158 2.33 -8.18 -8.33
C LEU A 158 1.94 -8.33 -6.85
N ALA A 159 1.39 -9.48 -6.43
CA ALA A 159 0.96 -9.70 -5.05
C ALA A 159 2.11 -9.51 -4.03
N GLY A 160 3.36 -9.73 -4.44
CA GLY A 160 4.55 -9.46 -3.62
C GLY A 160 4.76 -7.98 -3.26
N LEU A 161 4.10 -7.05 -3.96
CA LEU A 161 4.10 -5.63 -3.65
C LEU A 161 3.01 -5.26 -2.63
N PHE A 162 2.06 -6.15 -2.36
CA PHE A 162 0.98 -5.98 -1.40
C PHE A 162 1.16 -6.92 -0.20
N ARG A 163 2.32 -6.83 0.46
CA ARG A 163 2.59 -7.61 1.67
C ARG A 163 2.00 -6.90 2.86
N PHE A 164 1.15 -7.58 3.61
CA PHE A 164 0.60 -7.08 4.87
C PHE A 164 1.12 -7.92 6.02
N ARG A 165 1.55 -7.25 7.07
CA ARG A 165 2.04 -7.85 8.31
C ARG A 165 1.48 -7.11 9.51
N ARG A 166 1.24 -7.83 10.59
CA ARG A 166 0.75 -7.26 11.85
C ARG A 166 1.67 -7.66 12.99
N PRO A 167 1.76 -6.86 14.07
CA PRO A 167 2.48 -7.27 15.27
C PRO A 167 1.93 -8.59 15.81
N VAL A 168 2.83 -9.51 16.16
CA VAL A 168 2.47 -10.76 16.86
C VAL A 168 1.74 -10.41 18.15
N ALA A 169 0.75 -11.18 18.60
CA ALA A 169 0.01 -10.87 19.82
C ALA A 169 0.96 -10.77 21.04
N PRO A 170 0.81 -9.77 21.94
CA PRO A 170 1.69 -9.59 23.09
C PRO A 170 1.85 -10.87 23.93
N GLU A 171 0.78 -11.63 24.10
CA GLU A 171 0.71 -12.88 24.86
C GLU A 171 1.61 -13.96 24.24
N GLN A 172 1.55 -14.11 22.91
CA GLN A 172 2.40 -15.04 22.17
C GLN A 172 3.88 -14.64 22.26
N MET A 173 4.15 -13.34 22.22
CA MET A 173 5.53 -12.82 22.35
C MET A 173 6.07 -12.96 23.77
N ALA A 174 5.21 -12.79 24.78
CA ALA A 174 5.57 -12.86 26.18
C ALA A 174 5.86 -14.29 26.65
N ARG A 175 5.32 -15.32 25.98
CA ARG A 175 5.53 -16.74 26.33
C ARG A 175 5.23 -17.01 27.82
N ASN A 176 4.08 -16.53 28.28
CA ASN A 176 3.59 -16.64 29.67
C ASN A 176 4.39 -15.85 30.73
N ASP A 177 5.36 -15.01 30.35
CA ASP A 177 6.03 -14.08 31.27
C ASP A 177 5.19 -12.80 31.45
N ARG A 178 4.68 -12.59 32.67
CA ARG A 178 3.81 -11.45 33.01
C ARG A 178 4.53 -10.11 32.94
N PHE A 179 5.78 -10.02 33.40
CA PHE A 179 6.55 -8.77 33.35
C PHE A 179 6.85 -8.39 31.91
N ARG A 180 7.20 -9.39 31.10
CA ARG A 180 7.41 -9.21 29.67
C ARG A 180 6.13 -8.79 28.95
N LEU A 181 4.98 -9.36 29.30
CA LEU A 181 3.69 -8.99 28.72
C LEU A 181 3.36 -7.52 28.98
N GLU A 182 3.47 -7.07 30.23
CA GLU A 182 3.20 -5.68 30.61
C GLU A 182 4.19 -4.71 29.95
N ALA A 183 5.47 -5.06 29.88
CA ALA A 183 6.47 -4.27 29.17
C ALA A 183 6.16 -4.16 27.66
N ILE A 184 5.68 -5.22 27.01
CA ILE A 184 5.27 -5.18 25.61
C ILE A 184 4.07 -4.25 25.45
N LYS A 185 3.02 -4.40 26.27
CA LYS A 185 1.82 -3.57 26.19
C LYS A 185 2.12 -2.08 26.33
N ILE A 186 2.87 -1.71 27.38
CA ILE A 186 3.28 -0.32 27.61
C ILE A 186 4.09 0.23 26.43
N ASN A 187 5.07 -0.53 25.93
CA ASN A 187 5.87 -0.07 24.80
C ASN A 187 5.00 0.08 23.53
N ARG A 188 4.06 -0.83 23.27
CA ARG A 188 3.14 -0.71 22.15
C ARG A 188 2.26 0.53 22.24
N GLU A 189 1.67 0.76 23.40
CA GLU A 189 0.86 1.96 23.67
C GLU A 189 1.66 3.25 23.43
N LEU A 190 2.95 3.26 23.74
CA LEU A 190 3.84 4.40 23.54
C LEU A 190 4.34 4.52 22.09
N GLN A 191 4.60 3.40 21.40
CA GLN A 191 5.47 3.35 20.21
C GLN A 191 4.87 2.73 18.94
N ASP A 192 3.75 1.99 18.96
CA ASP A 192 3.21 1.24 17.78
C ASP A 192 2.70 2.12 16.63
N ALA A 193 2.97 3.40 16.73
CA ALA A 193 2.40 4.46 15.95
C ALA A 193 3.37 5.05 14.92
N THR A 194 4.64 4.63 14.99
CA THR A 194 5.69 5.01 14.04
C THR A 194 5.78 3.99 12.90
N PRO A 195 6.40 4.34 11.77
CA PRO A 195 6.52 3.47 10.61
C PRO A 195 7.44 2.26 10.85
N GLU A 196 8.37 2.34 11.81
CA GLU A 196 9.27 1.25 12.20
C GLU A 196 8.59 0.27 13.18
N ARG A 197 7.50 -0.32 12.69
CA ARG A 197 6.55 -1.14 13.44
C ARG A 197 7.22 -2.33 14.09
N GLY A 198 6.88 -2.61 15.34
CA GLY A 198 7.37 -3.78 16.08
C GLY A 198 8.82 -3.70 16.58
N ILE A 199 9.68 -2.87 15.97
CA ILE A 199 11.05 -2.60 16.49
C ILE A 199 10.97 -1.78 17.77
N HIS A 200 10.05 -0.82 17.84
CA HIS A 200 9.93 0.07 18.99
C HIS A 200 9.10 -0.49 20.15
N SER A 201 8.28 -1.52 19.92
CA SER A 201 7.50 -2.23 20.95
C SER A 201 8.36 -2.96 21.98
N PHE A 202 9.69 -2.92 21.83
CA PHE A 202 10.66 -3.42 22.78
C PHE A 202 11.62 -2.30 23.20
N ASP A 203 11.79 -2.15 24.51
CA ASP A 203 12.92 -1.50 25.17
C ASP A 203 14.26 -2.01 24.54
N ALA A 204 15.35 -1.27 24.72
CA ALA A 204 16.71 -1.65 24.35
C ALA A 204 17.06 -3.11 24.74
N VAL A 205 16.41 -3.66 25.77
CA VAL A 205 16.53 -5.05 26.23
C VAL A 205 15.93 -6.08 25.26
N GLY A 206 14.85 -5.75 24.53
CA GLY A 206 14.19 -6.66 23.59
C GLY A 206 14.48 -6.40 22.11
N ARG A 207 14.99 -5.21 21.75
CA ARG A 207 15.47 -4.90 20.39
C ARG A 207 16.67 -5.73 19.98
N ARG A 208 17.38 -6.28 20.96
CA ARG A 208 18.60 -7.05 20.75
C ARG A 208 18.35 -8.55 20.96
N ASP A 209 19.04 -9.37 20.19
CA ASP A 209 19.11 -10.80 20.44
C ASP A 209 20.04 -11.11 21.63
N LYS A 210 20.20 -12.40 21.97
CA LYS A 210 21.11 -12.84 23.04
C LYS A 210 22.58 -12.45 22.80
N PHE A 211 22.93 -12.05 21.58
CA PHE A 211 24.26 -11.61 21.16
C PHE A 211 24.35 -10.08 21.01
N ARG A 212 23.36 -9.34 21.53
CA ARG A 212 23.28 -7.87 21.45
C ARG A 212 23.10 -7.32 20.02
N LYS A 213 22.76 -8.15 19.02
CA LYS A 213 22.46 -7.69 17.66
C LYS A 213 21.03 -7.24 17.54
N THR A 214 20.77 -6.17 16.79
CA THR A 214 19.40 -5.71 16.51
C THR A 214 18.60 -6.82 15.83
N ARG A 215 17.45 -7.17 16.39
CA ARG A 215 16.53 -8.14 15.80
C ARG A 215 15.91 -7.57 14.53
N ALA A 216 15.68 -8.44 13.55
CA ALA A 216 14.94 -8.06 12.36
C ALA A 216 13.48 -7.73 12.69
N GLU A 217 12.93 -6.70 12.08
CA GLU A 217 11.52 -6.29 12.18
C GLU A 217 10.57 -7.49 11.97
N SER A 218 10.89 -8.33 11.00
CA SER A 218 10.14 -9.54 10.65
C SER A 218 10.01 -10.56 11.78
N SER A 219 10.85 -10.51 12.82
CA SER A 219 10.74 -11.39 13.99
C SER A 219 9.66 -10.96 14.99
N HIS A 220 9.11 -9.76 14.82
CA HIS A 220 8.06 -9.17 15.66
C HIS A 220 6.71 -9.10 14.95
N LEU A 221 6.69 -9.48 13.67
CA LEU A 221 5.53 -9.39 12.80
C LEU A 221 5.14 -10.76 12.24
N GLU A 222 3.86 -11.03 12.19
CA GLU A 222 3.28 -12.14 11.44
C GLU A 222 2.55 -11.64 10.20
N ALA A 223 2.27 -12.53 9.25
CA ALA A 223 1.52 -12.17 8.05
C ALA A 223 0.07 -11.85 8.41
N ASP A 224 -0.48 -10.78 7.81
CA ASP A 224 -1.93 -10.58 7.79
C ASP A 224 -2.51 -11.41 6.64
N ASP A 225 -2.77 -12.68 6.93
CA ASP A 225 -3.20 -13.66 5.93
C ASP A 225 -4.54 -13.29 5.29
N GLU A 226 -5.44 -12.63 6.02
CA GLU A 226 -6.73 -12.18 5.51
C GLU A 226 -6.55 -11.14 4.39
N LEU A 227 -5.81 -10.06 4.69
CA LEU A 227 -5.54 -9.01 3.69
C LEU A 227 -4.71 -9.54 2.52
N ARG A 228 -3.69 -10.35 2.81
CA ARG A 228 -2.85 -10.99 1.78
C ARG A 228 -3.69 -11.83 0.83
N ASN A 229 -4.56 -12.68 1.36
CA ASN A 229 -5.38 -13.57 0.55
C ASN A 229 -6.46 -12.80 -0.21
N ALA A 230 -7.04 -11.76 0.39
CA ALA A 230 -8.00 -10.87 -0.28
C ALA A 230 -7.39 -10.19 -1.52
N VAL A 231 -6.22 -9.55 -1.36
CA VAL A 231 -5.52 -8.89 -2.47
C VAL A 231 -5.06 -9.89 -3.52
N LYS A 232 -4.43 -11.00 -3.12
CA LYS A 232 -4.01 -12.05 -4.06
C LYS A 232 -5.19 -12.59 -4.86
N GLY A 233 -6.34 -12.80 -4.21
CA GLY A 233 -7.58 -13.22 -4.87
C GLY A 233 -8.11 -12.18 -5.86
N ALA A 234 -8.09 -10.89 -5.50
CA ALA A 234 -8.49 -9.81 -6.39
C ALA A 234 -7.57 -9.70 -7.62
N LEU A 235 -6.24 -9.69 -7.41
CA LEU A 235 -5.26 -9.64 -8.49
C LEU A 235 -5.35 -10.85 -9.43
N ARG A 236 -5.66 -12.05 -8.91
CA ARG A 236 -5.85 -13.25 -9.73
C ARG A 236 -7.07 -13.14 -10.66
N ARG A 237 -8.09 -12.38 -10.27
CA ARG A 237 -9.30 -12.15 -11.07
C ARG A 237 -9.21 -10.91 -11.95
N LEU A 238 -8.20 -10.06 -11.72
CA LEU A 238 -7.99 -8.87 -12.51
C LEU A 238 -7.52 -9.27 -13.91
N THR A 239 -8.34 -8.93 -14.89
CA THR A 239 -8.05 -9.01 -16.32
C THR A 239 -8.37 -7.66 -16.92
N ILE A 240 -7.59 -7.25 -17.91
CA ILE A 240 -7.86 -6.06 -18.72
C ILE A 240 -8.12 -6.58 -20.13
#